data_AF-A0A813FPI5-F1
#
_entry.id   AF-A0A813FPI5-F1
#
_cell.length_a   1.000
_cell.length_b   1.000
_cell.length_c   1.000
_cell.angle_alpha   90.00
_cell.angle_beta   90.00
_cell.angle_gamma   90.00
#
_symmetry.space_group_name_H-M   'P 1'
#
loop_
_entity.id
_entity.type
_entity.pdbx_description
1 polymer ?
#
loop_
_entity_poly.entity_id
_entity_poly.type
_entity_poly.pdbx_seq_one_letter_code
_entity_poly.pdbx_strand_id
1 'polypeptide(L)'
;MGSAPTHDVVRVAATFGAFAAILVGGSVVTWGDSRSGADSSAVAALLTEGVVQVVATDGAFAALKANGSVVTWGKGGRGGDSSSVAEFLAEGVAQVCGNVGSFVARLSNCSVVTWGSPHFGGDSSKVAQHLTEGVVQVCGTNTACAALMIDGSVVTWGDDAAGGDSSGVASLLTEGVIELVSNYKDFVALKADGSVVFWGDTGFWSHEGNIISVTGSGGAFAAIRQNGSVVTWGDDAEGGDSSEVAALLTEGVVHICGIEQAFAAIKADGSVVTWGQQVVGGDSSAVAHLLKEGVIAVF
;
A
#
# COMPACT_ATOMS: atom_id res chain seq x y z
N MET A 1 -22.31 -24.17 30.73
CA MET A 1 -22.92 -23.57 29.53
C MET A 1 -21.78 -22.98 28.73
N GLY A 2 -21.41 -23.60 27.61
CA GLY A 2 -20.34 -23.09 26.77
C GLY A 2 -20.73 -21.73 26.20
N SER A 3 -19.89 -20.72 26.36
CA SER A 3 -20.03 -19.46 25.66
C SER A 3 -20.07 -19.74 24.16
N ALA A 4 -21.11 -19.27 23.46
CA ALA A 4 -21.12 -19.29 22.00
C ALA A 4 -19.83 -18.61 21.51
N PRO A 5 -19.15 -19.13 20.47
CA PRO A 5 -18.04 -18.41 19.87
C PRO A 5 -18.55 -17.03 19.44
N THR A 6 -17.94 -15.97 19.96
CA THR A 6 -18.33 -14.62 19.58
C THR A 6 -17.95 -14.45 18.11
N HIS A 7 -18.93 -14.11 17.28
CA HIS A 7 -18.73 -13.85 15.85
C HIS A 7 -18.23 -12.42 15.65
N ASP A 8 -17.27 -12.01 16.49
CA ASP A 8 -16.77 -10.65 16.49
C ASP A 8 -15.85 -10.50 15.27
N VAL A 9 -16.02 -9.39 14.55
CA VAL A 9 -15.23 -9.08 13.37
C VAL A 9 -13.90 -8.47 13.80
N VAL A 10 -12.80 -9.03 13.30
CA VAL A 10 -11.44 -8.53 13.53
C VAL A 10 -11.04 -7.51 12.46
N ARG A 11 -11.26 -7.84 11.20
CA ARG A 11 -10.91 -6.99 10.04
C ARG A 11 -11.88 -7.24 8.89
N VAL A 12 -12.07 -6.22 8.06
CA VAL A 12 -12.85 -6.28 6.82
C VAL A 12 -11.96 -5.85 5.66
N ALA A 13 -12.05 -6.55 4.55
CA ALA A 13 -11.50 -6.17 3.25
C ALA A 13 -12.66 -6.00 2.25
N ALA A 14 -12.48 -5.11 1.28
CA ALA A 14 -13.50 -4.81 0.27
C ALA A 14 -12.91 -4.85 -1.13
N THR A 15 -13.66 -5.41 -2.06
CA THR A 15 -13.47 -5.22 -3.51
C THR A 15 -14.42 -4.12 -3.98
N PHE A 16 -14.54 -3.90 -5.30
CA PHE A 16 -15.49 -2.91 -5.84
C PHE A 16 -16.96 -3.20 -5.47
N GLY A 17 -17.31 -4.46 -5.19
CA GLY A 17 -18.71 -4.85 -4.95
C GLY A 17 -18.93 -5.94 -3.91
N ALA A 18 -17.88 -6.39 -3.22
CA ALA A 18 -17.96 -7.45 -2.23
C ALA A 18 -17.11 -7.12 -1.01
N PHE A 19 -17.42 -7.80 0.10
CA PHE A 19 -16.68 -7.71 1.35
C PHE A 19 -16.29 -9.10 1.83
N ALA A 20 -15.18 -9.15 2.54
CA ALA A 20 -14.73 -10.32 3.30
C ALA A 20 -14.33 -9.88 4.71
N ALA A 21 -14.83 -10.55 5.73
CA ALA A 21 -14.49 -10.27 7.12
C ALA A 21 -13.78 -11.46 7.76
N ILE A 22 -12.67 -11.17 8.45
CA ILE A 22 -12.02 -12.12 9.35
C ILE A 22 -12.72 -12.04 10.70
N LEU A 23 -13.19 -13.18 11.20
CA LEU A 23 -13.81 -13.30 12.52
C LEU A 23 -12.76 -13.67 13.59
N VAL A 24 -13.12 -13.48 14.86
CA VAL A 24 -12.38 -14.04 15.99
C VAL A 24 -12.28 -15.57 15.81
N GLY A 25 -11.04 -16.09 15.81
CA GLY A 25 -10.74 -17.49 15.47
C GLY A 25 -10.17 -17.69 14.05
N GLY A 26 -10.15 -16.64 13.22
CA GLY A 26 -9.49 -16.66 11.92
C GLY A 26 -10.32 -17.34 10.81
N SER A 27 -11.63 -17.47 11.00
CA SER A 27 -12.56 -17.85 9.92
C SER A 27 -12.91 -16.62 9.07
N VAL A 28 -13.36 -16.83 7.83
CA VAL A 28 -13.76 -15.75 6.91
C VAL A 28 -15.22 -15.90 6.49
N VAL A 29 -15.94 -14.78 6.50
CA VAL A 29 -17.29 -14.66 5.93
C VAL A 29 -17.30 -13.62 4.82
N THR A 30 -18.09 -13.84 3.78
CA THR A 30 -18.13 -13.02 2.56
C THR A 30 -19.56 -12.65 2.20
N TRP A 31 -19.74 -11.46 1.62
CA TRP A 31 -21.05 -10.98 1.13
C TRP A 31 -20.90 -9.93 0.03
N GLY A 32 -21.97 -9.69 -0.74
CA GLY A 32 -21.99 -8.71 -1.85
C GLY A 32 -22.22 -9.34 -3.23
N ASP A 33 -21.72 -8.68 -4.28
CA ASP A 33 -21.82 -9.16 -5.67
C ASP A 33 -20.86 -10.34 -5.90
N SER A 34 -21.40 -11.49 -6.32
CA SER A 34 -20.62 -12.68 -6.64
C SER A 34 -19.61 -12.45 -7.76
N ARG A 35 -19.90 -11.55 -8.71
CA ARG A 35 -18.99 -11.18 -9.80
C ARG A 35 -17.79 -10.36 -9.32
N SER A 36 -17.87 -9.80 -8.11
CA SER A 36 -16.81 -9.04 -7.45
C SER A 36 -16.15 -9.82 -6.31
N GLY A 37 -16.36 -11.14 -6.24
CA GLY A 37 -15.66 -12.02 -5.28
C GLY A 37 -16.43 -12.35 -3.99
N ALA A 38 -17.73 -12.03 -3.91
CA ALA A 38 -18.53 -12.40 -2.74
C ALA A 38 -18.77 -13.92 -2.60
N ASP A 39 -18.73 -14.67 -3.70
CA ASP A 39 -18.88 -16.13 -3.65
C ASP A 39 -17.54 -16.79 -3.34
N SER A 40 -17.39 -17.26 -2.10
CA SER A 40 -16.25 -18.04 -1.62
C SER A 40 -16.60 -19.52 -1.40
N SER A 41 -17.74 -20.00 -1.90
CA SER A 41 -18.23 -21.35 -1.63
C SER A 41 -17.25 -22.44 -2.07
N ALA A 42 -16.56 -22.23 -3.19
CA ALA A 42 -15.54 -23.14 -3.72
C ALA A 42 -14.34 -23.34 -2.78
N VAL A 43 -14.06 -22.37 -1.91
CA VAL A 43 -12.92 -22.39 -0.97
C VAL A 43 -13.35 -22.36 0.50
N ALA A 44 -14.65 -22.49 0.79
CA ALA A 44 -15.20 -22.31 2.13
C ALA A 44 -14.53 -23.22 3.19
N ALA A 45 -14.21 -24.47 2.81
CA ALA A 45 -13.53 -25.42 3.69
C ALA A 45 -12.10 -25.00 4.07
N LEU A 46 -11.46 -24.13 3.29
CA LEU A 46 -10.11 -23.62 3.55
C LEU A 46 -10.12 -22.34 4.39
N LEU A 47 -11.29 -21.70 4.54
CA LEU A 47 -11.51 -20.42 5.21
C LEU A 47 -12.15 -20.56 6.60
N THR A 48 -12.19 -21.77 7.16
CA THR A 48 -12.83 -22.03 8.45
C THR A 48 -12.01 -21.59 9.66
N GLU A 49 -10.69 -21.41 9.51
CA GLU A 49 -9.78 -20.99 10.58
C GLU A 49 -8.41 -20.58 10.04
N GLY A 50 -7.62 -19.92 10.89
CA GLY A 50 -6.21 -19.65 10.67
C GLY A 50 -5.92 -18.53 9.66
N VAL A 51 -6.91 -17.84 9.12
CA VAL A 51 -6.72 -16.65 8.30
C VAL A 51 -6.30 -15.48 9.21
N VAL A 52 -5.19 -14.84 8.86
CA VAL A 52 -4.66 -13.69 9.61
C VAL A 52 -4.82 -12.39 8.86
N GLN A 53 -4.87 -12.43 7.52
CA GLN A 53 -5.03 -11.25 6.66
C GLN A 53 -5.85 -11.62 5.43
N VAL A 54 -6.69 -10.69 4.98
CA VAL A 54 -7.37 -10.76 3.68
C VAL A 54 -7.01 -9.50 2.91
N VAL A 55 -6.56 -9.68 1.67
CA VAL A 55 -6.21 -8.61 0.74
C VAL A 55 -7.17 -8.69 -0.44
N ALA A 56 -7.58 -7.55 -0.97
CA ALA A 56 -8.52 -7.47 -2.08
C ALA A 56 -7.89 -6.80 -3.31
N THR A 57 -8.33 -7.23 -4.48
CA THR A 57 -8.26 -6.46 -5.73
C THR A 57 -9.65 -5.90 -6.04
N ASP A 58 -9.90 -5.36 -7.24
CA ASP A 58 -11.25 -4.91 -7.62
C ASP A 58 -12.31 -6.01 -7.66
N GLY A 59 -11.90 -7.28 -7.75
CA GLY A 59 -12.85 -8.38 -7.92
C GLY A 59 -12.41 -9.73 -7.39
N ALA A 60 -11.31 -9.79 -6.64
CA ALA A 60 -10.82 -11.03 -6.04
C ALA A 60 -10.26 -10.76 -4.64
N PHE A 61 -10.09 -11.83 -3.89
CA PHE A 61 -9.49 -11.81 -2.56
C PHE A 61 -8.37 -12.85 -2.46
N ALA A 62 -7.39 -12.54 -1.61
CA ALA A 62 -6.35 -13.45 -1.17
C ALA A 62 -6.30 -13.47 0.36
N ALA A 63 -6.54 -14.62 0.98
CA ALA A 63 -6.44 -14.83 2.41
C ALA A 63 -5.09 -15.46 2.77
N LEU A 64 -4.26 -14.71 3.49
CA LEU A 64 -3.02 -15.22 4.09
C LEU A 64 -3.34 -15.90 5.42
N LYS A 65 -2.87 -17.13 5.57
CA LYS A 65 -3.04 -17.94 6.79
C LYS A 65 -1.79 -17.89 7.67
N ALA A 66 -1.95 -18.14 8.96
CA ALA A 66 -0.87 -18.12 9.96
C ALA A 66 0.27 -19.12 9.66
N ASN A 67 -0.02 -20.17 8.91
CA ASN A 67 0.98 -21.15 8.45
C ASN A 67 1.74 -20.71 7.19
N GLY A 68 1.49 -19.50 6.67
CA GLY A 68 2.10 -18.98 5.45
C GLY A 68 1.47 -19.49 4.16
N SER A 69 0.33 -20.19 4.20
CA SER A 69 -0.42 -20.54 2.98
C SER A 69 -1.36 -19.41 2.55
N VAL A 70 -1.67 -19.33 1.26
CA VAL A 70 -2.61 -18.35 0.70
C VAL A 70 -3.76 -19.04 -0.03
N VAL A 71 -4.98 -18.61 0.28
CA VAL A 71 -6.21 -19.06 -0.39
C VAL A 71 -6.78 -17.90 -1.20
N THR A 72 -7.04 -18.11 -2.49
CA THR A 72 -7.58 -17.09 -3.39
C THR A 72 -8.98 -17.44 -3.87
N TRP A 73 -9.81 -16.43 -4.12
CA TRP A 73 -11.13 -16.60 -4.74
C TRP A 73 -11.62 -15.32 -5.43
N GLY A 74 -12.72 -15.43 -6.17
CA GLY A 74 -13.32 -14.34 -6.93
C GLY A 74 -12.95 -14.39 -8.42
N LYS A 75 -12.94 -13.23 -9.08
CA LYS A 75 -12.73 -13.16 -10.53
C LYS A 75 -11.31 -13.60 -10.90
N GLY A 76 -11.20 -14.68 -11.68
CA GLY A 76 -9.92 -15.28 -12.08
C GLY A 76 -8.91 -14.27 -12.65
N GLY A 77 -9.32 -13.51 -13.68
CA GLY A 77 -8.48 -12.47 -14.30
C GLY A 77 -8.18 -11.24 -13.42
N ARG A 78 -8.66 -11.20 -12.18
CA ARG A 78 -8.32 -10.19 -11.16
C ARG A 78 -7.53 -10.80 -9.99
N GLY A 79 -7.00 -12.01 -10.15
CA GLY A 79 -6.20 -12.71 -9.14
C GLY A 79 -6.96 -13.76 -8.33
N GLY A 80 -8.23 -14.04 -8.65
CA GLY A 80 -9.00 -15.13 -8.04
C GLY A 80 -8.56 -16.52 -8.49
N ASP A 81 -7.79 -16.61 -9.58
CA ASP A 81 -7.13 -17.82 -10.04
C ASP A 81 -5.61 -17.65 -9.80
N SER A 82 -5.07 -18.46 -8.89
CA SER A 82 -3.65 -18.51 -8.56
C SER A 82 -3.03 -19.87 -8.90
N SER A 83 -3.67 -20.64 -9.79
CA SER A 83 -3.23 -22.00 -10.14
C SER A 83 -1.81 -22.06 -10.71
N SER A 84 -1.38 -21.02 -11.44
CA SER A 84 -0.02 -20.90 -11.99
C SER A 84 1.08 -20.76 -10.95
N VAL A 85 0.74 -20.37 -9.71
CA VAL A 85 1.69 -20.15 -8.61
C VAL A 85 1.32 -20.95 -7.35
N ALA A 86 0.42 -21.93 -7.46
CA ALA A 86 -0.15 -22.63 -6.32
C ALA A 86 0.90 -23.32 -5.44
N GLU A 87 1.99 -23.82 -6.03
CA GLU A 87 3.10 -24.44 -5.28
C GLU A 87 3.80 -23.46 -4.34
N PHE A 88 3.92 -22.20 -4.75
CA PHE A 88 4.55 -21.14 -3.94
C PHE A 88 3.61 -20.57 -2.88
N LEU A 89 2.29 -20.77 -3.04
CA LEU A 89 1.27 -20.31 -2.11
C LEU A 89 0.87 -21.37 -1.07
N ALA A 90 1.44 -22.57 -1.15
CA ALA A 90 1.12 -23.67 -0.25
C ALA A 90 1.64 -23.44 1.18
N GLU A 91 2.77 -22.75 1.33
CA GLU A 91 3.39 -22.37 2.59
C GLU A 91 4.44 -21.27 2.39
N GLY A 92 4.94 -20.68 3.48
CA GLY A 92 6.09 -19.79 3.41
C GLY A 92 5.82 -18.42 2.77
N VAL A 93 4.56 -18.00 2.62
CA VAL A 93 4.23 -16.61 2.26
C VAL A 93 4.32 -15.73 3.50
N ALA A 94 5.11 -14.66 3.42
CA ALA A 94 5.31 -13.71 4.52
C ALA A 94 4.41 -12.46 4.39
N GLN A 95 4.13 -12.03 3.17
CA GLN A 95 3.25 -10.88 2.90
C GLN A 95 2.53 -11.07 1.57
N VAL A 96 1.27 -10.61 1.53
CA VAL A 96 0.51 -10.43 0.28
C VAL A 96 0.13 -8.95 0.16
N CYS A 97 0.32 -8.40 -1.03
CA CYS A 97 -0.16 -7.08 -1.43
C CYS A 97 -1.04 -7.25 -2.67
N GLY A 98 -2.01 -6.36 -2.85
CA GLY A 98 -2.92 -6.35 -3.99
C GLY A 98 -2.99 -4.96 -4.60
N ASN A 99 -3.24 -4.93 -5.91
CA ASN A 99 -3.65 -3.72 -6.62
C ASN A 99 -4.99 -3.97 -7.34
N VAL A 100 -5.37 -3.11 -8.28
CA VAL A 100 -6.68 -3.20 -8.96
C VAL A 100 -6.87 -4.55 -9.67
N GLY A 101 -5.80 -5.20 -10.13
CA GLY A 101 -5.91 -6.38 -11.00
C GLY A 101 -5.05 -7.58 -10.64
N SER A 102 -4.13 -7.47 -9.70
CA SER A 102 -3.14 -8.51 -9.41
C SER A 102 -2.73 -8.52 -7.95
N PHE A 103 -2.09 -9.62 -7.56
CA PHE A 103 -1.46 -9.78 -6.26
C PHE A 103 0.03 -10.04 -6.42
N VAL A 104 0.76 -9.62 -5.39
CA VAL A 104 2.18 -9.88 -5.20
C VAL A 104 2.34 -10.54 -3.84
N ALA A 105 3.01 -11.69 -3.79
CA ALA A 105 3.40 -12.32 -2.54
C ALA A 105 4.91 -12.28 -2.37
N ARG A 106 5.37 -11.76 -1.22
CA ARG A 106 6.75 -11.95 -0.75
C ARG A 106 6.79 -13.20 0.10
N LEU A 107 7.67 -14.13 -0.27
CA LEU A 107 7.90 -15.37 0.45
C LEU A 107 8.94 -15.17 1.57
N SER A 108 8.96 -16.08 2.54
CA SER A 108 9.87 -16.06 3.70
C SER A 108 11.34 -16.24 3.31
N ASN A 109 11.62 -16.76 2.11
CA ASN A 109 12.96 -16.81 1.52
C ASN A 109 13.36 -15.50 0.78
N CYS A 110 12.57 -14.43 0.96
CA CYS A 110 12.76 -13.14 0.30
C CYS A 110 12.64 -13.16 -1.23
N SER A 111 11.99 -14.18 -1.80
CA SER A 111 11.59 -14.19 -3.21
C SER A 111 10.18 -13.62 -3.39
N VAL A 112 9.80 -13.31 -4.63
CA VAL A 112 8.48 -12.78 -4.98
C VAL A 112 7.80 -13.62 -6.05
N VAL A 113 6.50 -13.88 -5.86
CA VAL A 113 5.62 -14.45 -6.87
C VAL A 113 4.44 -13.51 -7.13
N THR A 114 3.98 -13.47 -8.39
CA THR A 114 2.89 -12.60 -8.83
C THR A 114 1.82 -13.40 -9.56
N TRP A 115 0.58 -12.96 -9.46
CA TRP A 115 -0.54 -13.56 -10.22
C TRP A 115 -1.68 -12.56 -10.41
N GLY A 116 -2.61 -12.90 -11.30
CA GLY A 116 -3.70 -12.02 -11.73
C GLY A 116 -3.44 -11.41 -13.10
N SER A 117 -3.94 -10.20 -13.33
CA SER A 117 -3.84 -9.57 -14.65
C SER A 117 -2.39 -9.18 -14.99
N PRO A 118 -1.83 -9.66 -16.13
CA PRO A 118 -0.45 -9.31 -16.54
C PRO A 118 -0.23 -7.80 -16.67
N HIS A 119 -1.20 -7.07 -17.24
CA HIS A 119 -1.15 -5.62 -17.39
C HIS A 119 -1.11 -4.83 -16.07
N PHE A 120 -1.41 -5.49 -14.94
CA PHE A 120 -1.48 -4.85 -13.62
C PHE A 120 -0.30 -5.27 -12.74
N GLY A 121 0.71 -5.98 -13.28
CA GLY A 121 1.82 -6.52 -12.49
C GLY A 121 1.66 -7.99 -12.08
N GLY A 122 0.63 -8.69 -12.57
CA GLY A 122 0.44 -10.13 -12.35
C GLY A 122 1.39 -11.03 -13.15
N ASP A 123 2.23 -10.45 -14.01
CA ASP A 123 3.32 -11.14 -14.73
C ASP A 123 4.64 -10.39 -14.48
N SER A 124 5.50 -10.99 -13.64
CA SER A 124 6.85 -10.50 -13.36
C SER A 124 7.95 -11.26 -14.12
N SER A 125 7.61 -12.07 -15.14
CA SER A 125 8.56 -12.94 -15.84
C SER A 125 9.76 -12.20 -16.44
N LYS A 126 9.56 -10.96 -16.93
CA LYS A 126 10.63 -10.10 -17.48
C LYS A 126 11.68 -9.69 -16.45
N VAL A 127 11.33 -9.69 -15.16
CA VAL A 127 12.20 -9.29 -14.05
C VAL A 127 12.46 -10.42 -13.06
N ALA A 128 12.01 -11.65 -13.37
CA ALA A 128 12.02 -12.78 -12.45
C ALA A 128 13.42 -13.11 -11.90
N GLN A 129 14.47 -12.91 -12.70
CA GLN A 129 15.86 -13.13 -12.28
C GLN A 129 16.30 -12.25 -11.09
N HIS A 130 15.63 -11.10 -10.89
CA HIS A 130 15.91 -10.19 -9.79
C HIS A 130 15.02 -10.47 -8.57
N LEU A 131 14.00 -11.31 -8.70
CA LEU A 131 12.98 -11.56 -7.67
C LEU A 131 13.12 -12.94 -7.00
N THR A 132 14.24 -13.63 -7.23
CA THR A 132 14.48 -14.98 -6.69
C THR A 132 14.90 -14.98 -5.22
N GLU A 133 15.43 -13.87 -4.71
CA GLU A 133 15.85 -13.67 -3.33
C GLU A 133 16.09 -12.18 -3.03
N GLY A 134 16.33 -11.84 -1.76
CA GLY A 134 16.78 -10.50 -1.38
C GLY A 134 15.73 -9.40 -1.41
N VAL A 135 14.46 -9.68 -1.73
CA VAL A 135 13.39 -8.68 -1.66
C VAL A 135 13.03 -8.40 -0.21
N VAL A 136 13.07 -7.13 0.22
CA VAL A 136 12.73 -6.71 1.59
C VAL A 136 11.38 -5.99 1.66
N GLN A 137 10.95 -5.33 0.58
CA GLN A 137 9.67 -4.64 0.51
C GLN A 137 9.04 -4.83 -0.87
N VAL A 138 7.72 -4.92 -0.91
CA VAL A 138 6.92 -4.83 -2.14
C VAL A 138 5.81 -3.80 -1.95
N CYS A 139 5.62 -2.93 -2.92
CA CYS A 139 4.50 -2.00 -2.98
C CYS A 139 3.93 -1.94 -4.40
N GLY A 140 2.75 -1.35 -4.55
CA GLY A 140 2.09 -1.23 -5.83
C GLY A 140 1.34 0.08 -5.96
N THR A 141 1.27 0.57 -7.19
CA THR A 141 0.24 1.51 -7.62
C THR A 141 -1.00 0.71 -8.00
N ASN A 142 -2.02 1.35 -8.59
CA ASN A 142 -3.20 0.63 -9.07
C ASN A 142 -2.86 -0.44 -10.11
N THR A 143 -1.81 -0.25 -10.91
CA THR A 143 -1.51 -1.09 -12.08
C THR A 143 -0.04 -1.47 -12.25
N ALA A 144 0.85 -1.01 -11.37
CA ALA A 144 2.26 -1.40 -11.38
C ALA A 144 2.74 -1.85 -9.99
N CYS A 145 3.93 -2.43 -9.96
CA CYS A 145 4.57 -2.96 -8.75
C CYS A 145 6.04 -2.57 -8.71
N ALA A 146 6.55 -2.39 -7.49
CA ALA A 146 7.95 -2.16 -7.22
C ALA A 146 8.41 -3.04 -6.05
N ALA A 147 9.63 -3.56 -6.15
CA ALA A 147 10.30 -4.32 -5.12
C ALA A 147 11.58 -3.59 -4.69
N LEU A 148 11.77 -3.43 -3.38
CA LEU A 148 13.03 -3.00 -2.79
C LEU A 148 13.86 -4.23 -2.46
N MET A 149 15.09 -4.24 -2.94
CA MET A 149 16.07 -5.27 -2.68
C MET A 149 16.92 -4.93 -1.44
N ILE A 150 17.50 -5.96 -0.82
CA ILE A 150 18.33 -5.83 0.39
C ILE A 150 19.61 -5.00 0.16
N ASP A 151 20.09 -4.94 -1.08
CA ASP A 151 21.21 -4.09 -1.49
C ASP A 151 20.82 -2.62 -1.74
N GLY A 152 19.54 -2.29 -1.56
CA GLY A 152 18.98 -0.96 -1.78
C GLY A 152 18.70 -0.63 -3.25
N SER A 153 18.74 -1.62 -4.15
CA SER A 153 18.26 -1.47 -5.52
C SER A 153 16.74 -1.65 -5.62
N VAL A 154 16.14 -1.14 -6.71
CA VAL A 154 14.69 -1.25 -6.96
C VAL A 154 14.42 -1.93 -8.29
N VAL A 155 13.44 -2.84 -8.28
CA VAL A 155 12.95 -3.55 -9.46
C VAL A 155 11.49 -3.20 -9.69
N THR A 156 11.12 -2.76 -10.89
CA THR A 156 9.74 -2.38 -11.25
C THR A 156 9.17 -3.26 -12.35
N TRP A 157 7.86 -3.47 -12.35
CA TRP A 157 7.12 -4.16 -13.40
C TRP A 157 5.63 -3.78 -13.39
N GLY A 158 4.89 -4.19 -14.42
CA GLY A 158 3.46 -3.88 -14.58
C GLY A 158 3.22 -2.83 -15.66
N ASP A 159 2.21 -1.98 -15.48
CA ASP A 159 1.89 -0.91 -16.41
C ASP A 159 3.00 0.15 -16.46
N ASP A 160 3.54 0.40 -17.66
CA ASP A 160 4.66 1.30 -17.87
C ASP A 160 4.35 2.75 -17.42
N ALA A 161 3.12 3.23 -17.68
CA ALA A 161 2.72 4.60 -17.34
C ALA A 161 2.53 4.79 -15.84
N ALA A 162 2.10 3.76 -15.11
CA ALA A 162 1.95 3.82 -13.65
C ALA A 162 3.24 3.49 -12.88
N GLY A 163 4.41 3.64 -13.51
CA GLY A 163 5.71 3.43 -12.90
C GLY A 163 6.28 2.01 -13.00
N GLY A 164 5.67 1.14 -13.82
CA GLY A 164 6.26 -0.16 -14.19
C GLY A 164 7.56 0.01 -14.98
N ASP A 165 7.66 1.07 -15.78
CA ASP A 165 8.90 1.51 -16.43
C ASP A 165 9.60 2.58 -15.56
N SER A 166 10.76 2.22 -15.01
CA SER A 166 11.63 3.12 -14.23
C SER A 166 12.90 3.52 -14.99
N SER A 167 12.99 3.26 -16.29
CA SER A 167 14.19 3.50 -17.10
C SER A 167 14.68 4.95 -17.05
N GLY A 168 13.77 5.92 -16.92
CA GLY A 168 14.10 7.34 -16.78
C GLY A 168 14.86 7.70 -15.49
N VAL A 169 14.77 6.84 -14.47
CA VAL A 169 15.44 7.02 -13.16
C VAL A 169 16.28 5.81 -12.74
N ALA A 170 16.52 4.85 -13.64
CA ALA A 170 17.16 3.58 -13.31
C ALA A 170 18.54 3.76 -12.65
N SER A 171 19.33 4.74 -13.08
CA SER A 171 20.65 5.01 -12.48
C SER A 171 20.59 5.53 -11.04
N LEU A 172 19.44 6.02 -10.58
CA LEU A 172 19.23 6.51 -9.21
C LEU A 172 18.72 5.40 -8.27
N LEU A 173 18.23 4.30 -8.84
CA LEU A 173 17.58 3.17 -8.18
C LEU A 173 18.49 1.92 -8.07
N THR A 174 19.79 2.06 -8.33
CA THR A 174 20.74 0.94 -8.26
C THR A 174 21.20 0.62 -6.85
N GLU A 175 21.11 1.56 -5.92
CA GLU A 175 21.54 1.39 -4.52
C GLU A 175 21.01 2.51 -3.62
N GLY A 176 21.06 2.28 -2.30
CA GLY A 176 20.84 3.29 -1.28
C GLY A 176 19.38 3.62 -1.00
N VAL A 177 18.42 2.98 -1.67
CA VAL A 177 16.99 3.07 -1.32
C VAL A 177 16.76 2.30 -0.01
N ILE A 178 16.00 2.90 0.91
CA ILE A 178 15.66 2.31 2.21
C ILE A 178 14.17 2.08 2.39
N GLU A 179 13.34 2.76 1.61
CA GLU A 179 11.89 2.65 1.67
C GLU A 179 11.27 3.00 0.32
N LEU A 180 10.24 2.23 -0.06
CA LEU A 180 9.36 2.56 -1.17
C LEU A 180 7.99 3.03 -0.65
N VAL A 181 7.47 4.09 -1.24
CA VAL A 181 6.11 4.59 -0.97
C VAL A 181 5.39 4.70 -2.30
N SER A 182 4.10 4.38 -2.34
CA SER A 182 3.28 4.52 -3.54
C SER A 182 1.96 5.23 -3.24
N ASN A 183 1.40 5.86 -4.26
CA ASN A 183 0.00 6.27 -4.30
C ASN A 183 -0.71 5.41 -5.37
N TYR A 184 -1.85 5.84 -5.92
CA TYR A 184 -2.56 5.10 -6.96
C TYR A 184 -1.84 5.01 -8.31
N LYS A 185 -0.86 5.87 -8.60
CA LYS A 185 -0.28 6.08 -9.94
C LYS A 185 1.25 6.20 -9.99
N ASP A 186 1.87 6.54 -8.88
CA ASP A 186 3.28 6.90 -8.80
C ASP A 186 3.98 6.23 -7.61
N PHE A 187 5.30 6.17 -7.69
CA PHE A 187 6.20 5.68 -6.67
C PHE A 187 7.18 6.76 -6.21
N VAL A 188 7.60 6.63 -4.96
CA VAL A 188 8.70 7.36 -4.35
C VAL A 188 9.66 6.35 -3.74
N ALA A 189 10.95 6.48 -4.04
CA ALA A 189 12.03 5.82 -3.33
C ALA A 189 12.71 6.82 -2.41
N LEU A 190 12.66 6.57 -1.10
CA LEU A 190 13.43 7.31 -0.10
C LEU A 190 14.81 6.65 0.05
N LYS A 191 15.87 7.45 -0.05
CA LYS A 191 17.25 7.00 0.06
C LYS A 191 17.83 7.29 1.45
N ALA A 192 18.85 6.51 1.82
CA ALA A 192 19.55 6.63 3.11
C ALA A 192 20.22 8.00 3.33
N ASP A 193 20.55 8.71 2.24
CA ASP A 193 21.11 10.07 2.28
C ASP A 193 20.03 11.17 2.42
N GLY A 194 18.76 10.79 2.53
CA GLY A 194 17.63 11.71 2.62
C GLY A 194 17.23 12.35 1.29
N SER A 195 17.74 11.86 0.16
CA SER A 195 17.19 12.17 -1.16
C SER A 195 15.98 11.30 -1.48
N VAL A 196 15.13 11.79 -2.39
CA VAL A 196 13.99 11.03 -2.92
C VAL A 196 14.08 10.94 -4.44
N VAL A 197 13.65 9.80 -4.98
CA VAL A 197 13.47 9.55 -6.41
C VAL A 197 11.99 9.29 -6.67
N PHE A 198 11.41 10.04 -7.60
CA PHE A 198 10.00 9.98 -7.96
C PHE A 198 9.83 9.50 -9.39
N TRP A 199 8.88 8.59 -9.63
CA TRP A 199 8.51 8.15 -10.99
C TRP A 199 7.08 7.61 -11.04
N GLY A 200 6.43 7.74 -12.18
CA GLY A 200 5.05 7.28 -12.41
C GLY A 200 4.33 8.06 -13.50
N ASP A 201 3.00 8.08 -13.41
CA ASP A 201 2.09 8.74 -14.36
C ASP A 201 2.36 10.24 -14.49
N THR A 202 2.74 10.88 -13.38
CA THR A 202 2.99 12.32 -13.32
C THR A 202 4.42 12.71 -13.71
N GLY A 203 5.20 11.76 -14.23
CA GLY A 203 6.57 11.94 -14.68
C GLY A 203 7.59 11.48 -13.65
N PHE A 204 8.83 11.97 -13.78
CA PHE A 204 9.91 11.58 -12.88
C PHE A 204 10.83 12.76 -12.55
N TRP A 205 11.37 12.76 -11.34
CA TRP A 205 12.35 13.72 -10.85
C TRP A 205 13.03 13.19 -9.59
N SER A 206 14.08 13.88 -9.14
CA SER A 206 14.72 13.62 -7.85
C SER A 206 14.88 14.91 -7.06
N HIS A 207 14.88 14.80 -5.73
CA HIS A 207 15.08 15.94 -4.85
C HIS A 207 16.03 15.56 -3.72
N GLU A 208 17.06 16.39 -3.56
CA GLU A 208 17.93 16.38 -2.40
C GLU A 208 17.26 17.24 -1.32
N GLY A 209 16.87 16.66 -0.18
CA GLY A 209 15.99 17.37 0.75
C GLY A 209 16.16 17.06 2.22
N ASN A 210 17.14 16.24 2.62
CA ASN A 210 17.23 15.69 3.99
C ASN A 210 15.88 15.13 4.45
N ILE A 211 15.19 14.42 3.56
CA ILE A 211 13.89 13.80 3.81
C ILE A 211 14.10 12.62 4.74
N ILE A 212 13.25 12.50 5.76
CA ILE A 212 13.31 11.42 6.75
C ILE A 212 12.10 10.49 6.70
N SER A 213 11.01 10.91 6.05
CA SER A 213 9.79 10.12 5.88
C SER A 213 8.95 10.70 4.74
N VAL A 214 8.25 9.81 4.02
CA VAL A 214 7.31 10.15 2.95
C VAL A 214 6.00 9.44 3.21
N THR A 215 4.87 10.15 3.07
CA THR A 215 3.52 9.60 3.17
C THR A 215 2.77 9.90 1.87
N GLY A 216 2.07 8.92 1.32
CA GLY A 216 1.20 9.08 0.14
C GLY A 216 -0.29 9.28 0.50
N SER A 217 -1.01 9.99 -0.36
CA SER A 217 -2.48 9.98 -0.46
C SER A 217 -2.89 9.15 -1.69
N GLY A 218 -4.09 9.38 -2.26
CA GLY A 218 -4.49 8.76 -3.53
C GLY A 218 -3.62 9.18 -4.71
N GLY A 219 -3.16 10.44 -4.73
CA GLY A 219 -2.53 11.05 -5.90
C GLY A 219 -1.44 12.08 -5.56
N ALA A 220 -1.15 12.28 -4.28
CA ALA A 220 -0.12 13.20 -3.81
C ALA A 220 0.78 12.55 -2.75
N PHE A 221 1.85 13.26 -2.41
CA PHE A 221 2.79 12.89 -1.37
C PHE A 221 3.10 14.09 -0.49
N ALA A 222 3.40 13.79 0.77
CA ALA A 222 3.93 14.72 1.74
C ALA A 222 5.16 14.12 2.40
N ALA A 223 6.22 14.90 2.52
CA ALA A 223 7.48 14.42 3.08
C ALA A 223 8.00 15.34 4.18
N ILE A 224 8.46 14.72 5.26
CA ILE A 224 9.05 15.41 6.41
C ILE A 224 10.55 15.52 6.18
N ARG A 225 11.08 16.73 6.28
CA ARG A 225 12.53 17.00 6.30
C ARG A 225 13.08 16.85 7.72
N GLN A 226 14.39 16.66 7.84
CA GLN A 226 15.10 16.52 9.13
C GLN A 226 14.88 17.70 10.09
N ASN A 227 14.59 18.90 9.59
CA ASN A 227 14.26 20.07 10.41
C ASN A 227 12.78 20.12 10.86
N GLY A 228 11.99 19.10 10.53
CA GLY A 228 10.55 19.04 10.80
C GLY A 228 9.69 19.90 9.87
N SER A 229 10.25 20.46 8.79
CA SER A 229 9.46 21.10 7.73
C SER A 229 8.86 20.07 6.79
N VAL A 230 7.76 20.42 6.10
CA VAL A 230 7.10 19.54 5.13
C VAL A 230 7.23 20.09 3.72
N VAL A 231 7.37 19.20 2.75
CA VAL A 231 7.20 19.48 1.32
C VAL A 231 6.16 18.53 0.76
N THR A 232 5.29 19.03 -0.11
CA THR A 232 4.24 18.27 -0.79
C THR A 232 4.40 18.37 -2.29
N TRP A 233 3.88 17.36 -2.99
CA TRP A 233 3.83 17.32 -4.45
C TRP A 233 2.77 16.31 -4.93
N GLY A 234 2.49 16.32 -6.23
CA GLY A 234 1.49 15.45 -6.86
C GLY A 234 0.20 16.21 -7.15
N ASP A 235 -0.94 15.52 -7.12
CA ASP A 235 -2.25 16.13 -7.41
C ASP A 235 -2.66 17.16 -6.33
N ASP A 236 -2.82 18.42 -6.75
CA ASP A 236 -3.22 19.52 -5.87
C ASP A 236 -4.53 19.23 -5.11
N ALA A 237 -5.51 18.60 -5.78
CA ALA A 237 -6.80 18.29 -5.19
C ALA A 237 -6.75 17.15 -4.16
N GLU A 238 -5.67 16.36 -4.16
CA GLU A 238 -5.46 15.25 -3.23
C GLU A 238 -4.37 15.55 -2.18
N GLY A 239 -4.04 16.82 -2.00
CA GLY A 239 -3.11 17.31 -0.98
C GLY A 239 -1.68 17.60 -1.47
N GLY A 240 -1.46 17.63 -2.79
CA GLY A 240 -0.21 18.04 -3.41
C GLY A 240 0.11 19.53 -3.19
N ASP A 241 -0.93 20.37 -3.08
CA ASP A 241 -0.82 21.77 -2.70
C ASP A 241 -1.08 21.98 -1.20
N SER A 242 -0.04 22.39 -0.47
CA SER A 242 -0.12 22.77 0.94
C SER A 242 0.06 24.27 1.18
N SER A 243 -0.07 25.10 0.14
CA SER A 243 0.24 26.54 0.19
C SER A 243 -0.57 27.30 1.23
N GLU A 244 -1.85 26.93 1.42
CA GLU A 244 -2.74 27.55 2.41
C GLU A 244 -2.25 27.36 3.86
N VAL A 245 -1.50 26.28 4.13
CA VAL A 245 -0.98 25.94 5.46
C VAL A 245 0.55 25.98 5.54
N ALA A 246 1.23 26.46 4.49
CA ALA A 246 2.68 26.41 4.38
C ALA A 246 3.41 27.05 5.58
N ALA A 247 2.85 28.14 6.14
CA ALA A 247 3.40 28.82 7.32
C ALA A 247 3.36 27.96 8.61
N LEU A 248 2.50 26.95 8.67
CA LEU A 248 2.39 26.04 9.82
C LEU A 248 3.30 24.81 9.69
N LEU A 249 3.75 24.52 8.46
CA LEU A 249 4.55 23.37 8.07
C LEU A 249 6.05 23.67 7.92
N THR A 250 6.53 24.80 8.44
CA THR A 250 7.93 25.22 8.31
C THR A 250 8.87 24.49 9.28
N GLU A 251 8.35 23.90 10.36
CA GLU A 251 9.13 23.16 11.36
C GLU A 251 8.21 22.39 12.32
N GLY A 252 8.82 21.49 13.09
CA GLY A 252 8.19 20.83 14.23
C GLY A 252 7.21 19.71 13.87
N VAL A 253 6.99 19.39 12.58
CA VAL A 253 6.20 18.21 12.18
C VAL A 253 7.00 16.95 12.50
N VAL A 254 6.35 15.99 13.15
CA VAL A 254 6.98 14.73 13.57
C VAL A 254 6.34 13.51 12.91
N HIS A 255 5.10 13.62 12.42
CA HIS A 255 4.41 12.55 11.71
C HIS A 255 3.32 13.11 10.79
N ILE A 256 3.07 12.40 9.69
CA ILE A 256 2.01 12.70 8.71
C ILE A 256 1.22 11.42 8.44
N CYS A 257 -0.10 11.49 8.54
CA CYS A 257 -0.99 10.49 7.96
C CYS A 257 -1.68 11.05 6.70
N GLY A 258 -1.95 10.17 5.75
CA GLY A 258 -2.64 10.48 4.50
C GLY A 258 -3.91 9.65 4.38
N ILE A 259 -4.95 10.27 3.86
CA ILE A 259 -6.16 9.60 3.36
C ILE A 259 -6.26 9.87 1.85
N GLU A 260 -7.28 9.35 1.19
CA GLU A 260 -7.41 9.41 -0.28
C GLU A 260 -7.17 10.81 -0.86
N GLN A 261 -7.71 11.87 -0.26
CA GLN A 261 -7.59 13.23 -0.83
C GLN A 261 -7.10 14.31 0.15
N ALA A 262 -6.55 13.93 1.31
CA ALA A 262 -6.10 14.88 2.32
C ALA A 262 -5.02 14.29 3.23
N PHE A 263 -4.35 15.17 3.97
CA PHE A 263 -3.33 14.83 4.94
C PHE A 263 -3.60 15.49 6.29
N ALA A 264 -3.09 14.87 7.35
CA ALA A 264 -2.95 15.47 8.67
C ALA A 264 -1.52 15.30 9.17
N ALA A 265 -0.89 16.41 9.56
CA ALA A 265 0.42 16.45 10.18
C ALA A 265 0.28 16.74 11.68
N ILE A 266 0.95 15.94 12.52
CA ILE A 266 1.09 16.21 13.94
C ILE A 266 2.46 16.81 14.23
N LYS A 267 2.47 17.86 15.05
CA LYS A 267 3.67 18.57 15.48
C LYS A 267 4.14 18.09 16.84
N ALA A 268 5.41 18.35 17.16
CA ALA A 268 6.04 17.96 18.43
C ALA A 268 5.36 18.59 19.68
N ASP A 269 4.66 19.69 19.51
CA ASP A 269 3.84 20.34 20.54
C ASP A 269 2.43 19.72 20.69
N GLY A 270 2.11 18.70 19.88
CA GLY A 270 0.81 18.03 19.86
C GLY A 270 -0.27 18.79 19.10
N SER A 271 0.08 19.86 18.38
CA SER A 271 -0.85 20.53 17.45
C SER A 271 -0.97 19.74 16.13
N VAL A 272 -2.12 19.87 15.46
CA VAL A 272 -2.39 19.21 14.18
C VAL A 272 -2.69 20.22 13.09
N VAL A 273 -2.10 20.00 11.91
CA VAL A 273 -2.32 20.76 10.69
C VAL A 273 -2.92 19.83 9.64
N THR A 274 -4.04 20.22 9.03
CA THR A 274 -4.70 19.46 7.96
C THR A 274 -4.66 20.24 6.65
N TRP A 275 -4.61 19.54 5.51
CA TRP A 275 -4.72 20.14 4.18
C TRP A 275 -5.20 19.10 3.15
N GLY A 276 -5.49 19.57 1.93
CA GLY A 276 -6.10 18.80 0.86
C GLY A 276 -7.61 19.08 0.74
N GLN A 277 -8.37 18.11 0.27
CA GLN A 277 -9.77 18.29 -0.04
C GLN A 277 -10.61 18.53 1.24
N GLN A 278 -11.25 19.71 1.31
CA GLN A 278 -11.93 20.24 2.49
C GLN A 278 -13.03 19.31 3.06
N VAL A 279 -13.89 18.75 2.21
CA VAL A 279 -15.05 17.93 2.60
C VAL A 279 -14.70 16.50 3.02
N VAL A 280 -13.48 16.04 2.76
CA VAL A 280 -13.04 14.68 3.14
C VAL A 280 -11.94 14.66 4.18
N GLY A 281 -11.60 15.79 4.82
CA GLY A 281 -10.68 15.84 5.96
C GLY A 281 -9.65 16.96 5.92
N GLY A 282 -9.54 17.67 4.79
CA GLY A 282 -8.63 18.81 4.64
C GLY A 282 -9.04 20.05 5.46
N ASP A 283 -10.29 20.13 5.91
CA ASP A 283 -10.76 21.20 6.82
C ASP A 283 -11.08 20.65 8.22
N SER A 284 -10.21 20.97 9.19
CA SER A 284 -10.42 20.63 10.60
C SER A 284 -10.95 21.79 11.46
N SER A 285 -11.48 22.87 10.86
CA SER A 285 -11.94 24.07 11.57
C SER A 285 -12.98 23.79 12.66
N ALA A 286 -13.89 22.84 12.41
CA ALA A 286 -14.93 22.42 13.35
C ALA A 286 -14.37 21.86 14.68
N VAL A 287 -13.18 21.27 14.65
CA VAL A 287 -12.51 20.64 15.80
C VAL A 287 -11.19 21.32 16.15
N ALA A 288 -10.88 22.48 15.55
CA ALA A 288 -9.59 23.15 15.71
C ALA A 288 -9.22 23.46 17.17
N HIS A 289 -10.20 23.63 18.06
CA HIS A 289 -9.97 23.85 19.49
C HIS A 289 -9.42 22.60 20.23
N LEU A 290 -9.67 21.40 19.71
CA LEU A 290 -9.17 20.13 20.23
C LEU A 290 -7.79 19.76 19.67
N LEU A 291 -7.39 20.41 18.58
CA LEU A 291 -6.18 20.09 17.81
C LEU A 291 -5.00 21.03 18.08
N LYS A 292 -5.07 21.82 19.16
CA LYS A 292 -4.03 22.81 19.50
C LYS A 292 -2.87 22.24 20.30
N GLU A 293 -3.11 21.18 21.06
CA GLU A 293 -2.12 20.52 21.91
C GLU A 293 -2.67 19.15 22.37
N GLY A 294 -1.78 18.28 22.85
CA GLY A 294 -2.16 17.03 23.51
C GLY A 294 -2.62 15.90 22.57
N VAL A 295 -2.64 16.13 21.25
CA VAL A 295 -2.73 15.03 20.28
C VAL A 295 -1.40 14.26 20.35
N ILE A 296 -1.48 12.93 20.38
CA ILE A 296 -0.29 12.05 20.47
C ILE A 296 -0.10 11.17 19.24
N ALA A 297 -1.13 11.06 18.39
CA ALA A 297 -1.09 10.29 17.16
C ALA A 297 -2.21 10.73 16.21
N VAL A 298 -1.94 10.61 14.91
CA VAL A 298 -2.90 10.65 13.81
C VAL A 298 -2.74 9.35 13.02
N PHE A 299 -3.83 8.76 12.55
CA PHE A 299 -3.86 7.46 11.87
C PHE A 299 -4.62 7.56 10.55
#